data_AF-A0A1E8CMR8-F1
#
_entry.id   AF-A0A1E8CMR8-F1
#
_cell.length_a   1.000
_cell.length_b   1.000
_cell.length_c   1.000
_cell.angle_alpha   90.00
_cell.angle_beta   90.00
_cell.angle_gamma   90.00
#
_symmetry.space_group_name_H-M   'P 1'
#
loop_
_entity.id
_entity.type
_entity.pdbx_description
1 polymer ?
#
loop_
_entity_poly.entity_id
_entity_poly.type
_entity_poly.pdbx_seq_one_letter_code
_entity_poly.pdbx_strand_id
1 'polypeptide(L)'
;MIQPFMSRQFLAFLLTGGTAALVNFVTRIIYNMWVGFSTAVVLAYLTGMVTAYVLARIFVFKVSTQTLQRSILLFALVNLLAIVQTWAVSLLMAYSVLPTLGVSLFRLEIAHAVGIVIPVFTSFLGHKYWSFR
;
A
#
# COMPACT_ATOMS: atom_id res chain seq x y z
N MET A 1 -19.98 12.49 -4.52
CA MET A 1 -19.39 11.14 -4.66
C MET A 1 -18.14 10.94 -3.77
N ILE A 2 -18.11 11.48 -2.53
CA ILE A 2 -16.95 11.38 -1.60
C ILE A 2 -17.26 10.51 -0.37
N GLN A 3 -18.53 10.14 -0.17
CA GLN A 3 -19.00 9.37 1.00
C GLN A 3 -18.22 8.08 1.32
N PRO A 4 -17.69 7.30 0.36
CA PRO A 4 -16.89 6.12 0.67
C PRO A 4 -15.59 6.45 1.42
N PHE A 5 -14.97 7.59 1.13
CA PHE A 5 -13.68 8.03 1.66
C PHE A 5 -13.81 8.79 2.98
N MET A 6 -15.02 9.19 3.39
CA MET A 6 -15.32 9.74 4.73
C MET A 6 -15.97 8.71 5.65
N SER A 7 -15.76 7.42 5.39
CA SER A 7 -16.32 6.34 6.20
C SER A 7 -15.35 5.92 7.31
N ARG A 8 -15.89 5.43 8.44
CA ARG A 8 -15.08 4.80 9.50
C ARG A 8 -14.22 3.65 8.96
N GLN A 9 -14.67 2.99 7.88
CA GLN A 9 -13.91 1.95 7.18
C GLN A 9 -12.68 2.50 6.45
N PHE A 10 -12.78 3.66 5.80
CA PHE A 10 -11.62 4.30 5.16
C PHE A 10 -10.60 4.76 6.21
N LEU A 11 -11.06 5.35 7.31
CA LEU A 11 -10.16 5.77 8.39
C LEU A 11 -9.47 4.56 9.05
N ALA A 12 -10.22 3.48 9.30
CA ALA A 12 -9.65 2.22 9.78
C ALA A 12 -8.66 1.63 8.76
N PHE A 13 -8.98 1.64 7.47
CA PHE A 13 -8.06 1.20 6.41
C PHE A 13 -6.76 2.01 6.43
N LEU A 14 -6.84 3.34 6.51
CA LEU A 14 -5.68 4.21 6.57
C LEU A 14 -4.82 3.95 7.83
N LEU A 15 -5.46 3.77 8.99
CA LEU A 15 -4.77 3.44 10.24
C LEU A 15 -4.11 2.05 10.18
N THR A 16 -4.80 1.04 9.66
CA THR A 16 -4.25 -0.32 9.54
C THR A 16 -3.12 -0.39 8.52
N GLY A 17 -3.27 0.25 7.36
CA GLY A 17 -2.23 0.36 6.34
C GLY A 17 -1.02 1.16 6.83
N GLY A 18 -1.24 2.29 7.51
CA GLY A 18 -0.18 3.08 8.14
C GLY A 18 0.57 2.30 9.22
N THR A 19 -0.14 1.54 10.05
CA THR A 19 0.48 0.67 11.07
C THR A 19 1.31 -0.43 10.42
N ALA A 20 0.80 -1.06 9.36
CA ALA A 20 1.55 -2.08 8.63
C ALA A 20 2.80 -1.53 7.95
N ALA A 21 2.74 -0.32 7.40
CA ALA A 21 3.89 0.38 6.85
C ALA A 21 4.93 0.70 7.93
N LEU A 22 4.49 1.10 9.12
CA LEU A 22 5.39 1.30 10.27
C LEU A 22 6.07 -0.02 10.68
N VAL A 23 5.31 -1.11 10.77
CA VAL A 23 5.87 -2.44 11.07
C VAL A 23 6.86 -2.88 10.00
N ASN A 24 6.57 -2.68 8.72
CA ASN A 24 7.50 -2.91 7.63
C ASN A 24 8.81 -2.13 7.85
N PHE A 25 8.71 -0.83 8.11
CA PHE A 25 9.89 0.02 8.29
C PHE A 25 10.74 -0.38 9.50
N VAL A 26 10.11 -0.62 10.65
CA VAL A 26 10.80 -1.00 11.90
C VAL A 26 11.42 -2.38 11.79
N THR A 27 10.69 -3.36 11.24
CA THR A 27 11.21 -4.74 11.08
C THR A 27 12.37 -4.78 10.08
N ARG A 28 12.39 -3.94 9.04
CA ARG A 28 13.55 -3.81 8.15
C ARG A 28 14.81 -3.36 8.90
N ILE A 29 14.70 -2.39 9.82
CA ILE A 29 15.84 -1.93 10.64
C ILE A 29 16.36 -3.07 11.51
N ILE A 30 15.47 -3.83 12.11
CA ILE A 30 15.81 -4.98 12.96
C ILE A 30 16.45 -6.10 12.12
N TYR A 31 15.86 -6.47 10.97
CA TYR A 31 16.41 -7.50 10.09
C TYR A 31 17.78 -7.15 9.53
N ASN A 32 18.04 -5.87 9.26
CA ASN A 32 19.35 -5.39 8.83
C ASN A 32 20.49 -5.69 9.83
N MET A 33 20.17 -6.01 11.09
CA MET A 33 21.16 -6.41 12.08
C MET A 33 21.68 -7.83 11.87
N TRP A 34 20.93 -8.67 11.13
CA TRP A 34 21.27 -10.08 10.91
C TRP A 34 21.48 -10.43 9.44
N VAL A 35 20.80 -9.74 8.52
CA VAL A 35 20.87 -10.01 7.07
C VAL A 35 21.21 -8.76 6.27
N GLY A 36 21.69 -8.97 5.05
CA GLY A 36 21.98 -7.87 4.13
C GLY A 36 20.74 -7.05 3.76
N PHE A 37 20.97 -5.80 3.34
CA PHE A 37 19.91 -4.82 3.07
C PHE A 37 18.79 -5.35 2.16
N SER A 38 19.14 -5.97 1.03
CA SER A 38 18.15 -6.48 0.08
C SER A 38 17.26 -7.56 0.71
N THR A 39 17.85 -8.49 1.47
CA THR A 39 17.10 -9.55 2.15
C THR A 39 16.21 -8.98 3.26
N ALA A 40 16.71 -8.00 4.01
CA ALA A 40 15.93 -7.33 5.05
C ALA A 40 14.71 -6.59 4.48
N VAL A 41 14.84 -5.93 3.34
CA VAL A 41 13.72 -5.25 2.65
C VAL A 41 12.63 -6.25 2.26
N VAL A 42 13.00 -7.40 1.70
CA VAL A 42 12.03 -8.43 1.30
C VAL A 42 11.33 -9.03 2.53
N LEU A 43 12.08 -9.41 3.57
CA LEU A 43 11.51 -9.97 4.80
C LEU A 43 10.59 -8.97 5.49
N ALA A 44 11.01 -7.71 5.59
CA ALA A 44 10.18 -6.64 6.13
C ALA A 44 8.89 -6.45 5.33
N TYR A 45 8.95 -6.52 3.99
CA TYR A 45 7.78 -6.39 3.12
C TYR A 45 6.77 -7.50 3.38
N LEU A 46 7.24 -8.74 3.52
CA LEU A 46 6.38 -9.87 3.89
C LEU A 46 5.75 -9.67 5.26
N THR A 47 6.53 -9.28 6.27
CA THR A 47 6.00 -9.02 7.63
C THR A 47 4.98 -7.89 7.65
N GLY A 48 5.23 -6.80 6.91
CA GLY A 48 4.29 -5.71 6.71
C GLY A 48 3.00 -6.16 6.04
N MET A 49 3.09 -6.96 4.98
CA MET A 49 1.94 -7.51 4.26
C MET A 49 1.07 -8.41 5.16
N VAL A 50 1.70 -9.29 5.96
CA VAL A 50 0.98 -10.13 6.94
C VAL A 50 0.27 -9.26 7.97
N THR A 51 0.96 -8.24 8.50
CA THR A 51 0.40 -7.30 9.47
C THR A 51 -0.79 -6.54 8.88
N ALA A 52 -0.67 -6.05 7.65
CA ALA A 52 -1.73 -5.34 6.95
C ALA A 52 -2.97 -6.23 6.77
N TYR A 53 -2.78 -7.49 6.37
CA TYR A 53 -3.87 -8.44 6.20
C TYR A 53 -4.59 -8.72 7.53
N VAL A 54 -3.83 -9.01 8.59
CA VAL A 54 -4.39 -9.31 9.92
C VAL A 54 -5.16 -8.11 10.47
N LEU A 55 -4.58 -6.91 10.40
CA LEU A 55 -5.23 -5.68 10.86
C LEU A 55 -6.48 -5.35 10.02
N ALA A 56 -6.40 -5.47 8.70
CA ALA A 56 -7.56 -5.25 7.82
C ALA A 56 -8.69 -6.23 8.14
N ARG A 57 -8.38 -7.50 8.37
CA ARG A 57 -9.38 -8.52 8.71
C ARG A 57 -10.03 -8.29 10.08
N ILE A 58 -9.25 -7.92 11.09
CA ILE A 58 -9.76 -7.72 12.46
C ILE A 58 -10.56 -6.41 12.58
N PHE A 59 -10.05 -5.31 12.01
CA PHE A 59 -10.57 -3.97 12.27
C PHE A 59 -11.47 -3.43 11.15
N VAL A 60 -11.23 -3.81 9.90
CA VAL A 60 -11.95 -3.24 8.74
C VAL A 60 -13.06 -4.17 8.25
N PHE A 61 -12.84 -5.49 8.26
CA PHE A 61 -13.74 -6.46 7.63
C PHE A 61 -14.11 -7.64 8.54
N LYS A 62 -14.87 -7.34 9.62
CA LYS A 62 -15.25 -8.30 10.67
C LYS A 62 -16.11 -9.50 10.21
N VAL A 63 -16.78 -9.40 9.05
CA VAL A 63 -17.60 -10.46 8.47
C VAL A 63 -17.16 -10.60 7.01
N SER A 64 -16.44 -11.68 6.69
CA SER A 64 -16.11 -12.03 5.30
C SER A 64 -16.73 -13.38 4.97
N THR A 65 -17.41 -13.45 3.83
CA THR A 65 -18.04 -14.68 3.33
C THR A 65 -17.06 -15.55 2.53
N GLN A 66 -15.84 -15.06 2.29
CA GLN A 66 -14.84 -15.73 1.49
C GLN A 66 -13.88 -16.60 2.31
N THR A 67 -13.35 -17.65 1.65
CA THR A 67 -12.33 -18.51 2.23
C THR A 67 -11.04 -17.74 2.49
N LEU A 68 -10.31 -18.13 3.55
CA LEU A 68 -9.07 -17.48 3.97
C LEU A 68 -8.06 -17.35 2.82
N GLN A 69 -7.85 -18.42 2.06
CA GLN A 69 -6.93 -18.44 0.92
C GLN A 69 -7.31 -17.43 -0.17
N ARG A 70 -8.60 -17.33 -0.50
CA ARG A 70 -9.07 -16.41 -1.54
C ARG A 70 -8.93 -14.94 -1.11
N SER A 71 -9.20 -14.65 0.16
CA SER A 71 -9.02 -13.31 0.73
C SER A 71 -7.54 -12.90 0.73
N ILE A 72 -6.61 -13.79 1.09
CA ILE A 72 -5.17 -13.55 1.02
C ILE A 72 -4.71 -13.31 -0.43
N LEU A 73 -5.14 -14.15 -1.38
CA LEU A 73 -4.78 -13.99 -2.80
C LEU A 73 -5.27 -12.66 -3.38
N LEU A 74 -6.53 -12.30 -3.12
CA LEU A 74 -7.08 -11.03 -3.58
C LEU A 74 -6.40 -9.84 -2.89
N PHE A 75 -6.02 -9.96 -1.61
CA PHE A 75 -5.27 -8.93 -0.90
C PHE A 75 -3.90 -8.72 -1.52
N ALA A 76 -3.18 -9.80 -1.83
CA ALA A 76 -1.89 -9.75 -2.49
C ALA A 76 -1.99 -9.15 -3.90
N LEU A 77 -3.00 -9.54 -4.68
CA LEU A 77 -3.23 -8.99 -6.03
C LEU A 77 -3.49 -7.48 -6.01
N VAL A 78 -4.31 -6.99 -5.09
CA VAL A 78 -4.58 -5.54 -4.96
C VAL A 78 -3.30 -4.78 -4.60
N ASN A 79 -2.47 -5.32 -3.69
CA ASN A 79 -1.18 -4.70 -3.34
C ASN A 79 -0.18 -4.75 -4.50
N LEU A 80 -0.17 -5.82 -5.29
CA LEU A 80 0.66 -5.92 -6.49
C LEU A 80 0.26 -4.86 -7.52
N LEU A 81 -1.04 -4.69 -7.75
CA LEU A 81 -1.57 -3.63 -8.60
C LEU A 81 -1.20 -2.24 -8.07
N ALA A 82 -1.22 -2.06 -6.74
CA ALA A 82 -0.79 -0.82 -6.10
C ALA A 82 0.68 -0.49 -6.39
N ILE A 83 1.59 -1.48 -6.32
CA ILE A 83 3.00 -1.31 -6.67
C ILE A 83 3.14 -0.87 -8.12
N VAL A 84 2.46 -1.56 -9.04
CA VAL A 84 2.51 -1.24 -10.48
C VAL A 84 1.99 0.18 -10.74
N GLN A 85 0.91 0.58 -10.07
CA GLN A 85 0.38 1.95 -10.15
C GLN A 85 1.38 2.98 -9.61
N THR A 86 1.97 2.73 -8.44
CA THR A 86 3.00 3.62 -7.88
C THR A 86 4.14 3.81 -8.86
N TRP A 87 4.65 2.72 -9.44
CA TRP A 87 5.74 2.76 -10.39
C TRP A 87 5.37 3.53 -11.67
N ALA A 88 4.25 3.18 -12.30
CA ALA A 88 3.81 3.82 -13.54
C ALA A 88 3.52 5.32 -13.37
N VAL A 89 2.82 5.70 -12.31
CA VAL A 89 2.53 7.11 -12.01
C VAL A 89 3.81 7.87 -11.67
N SER A 90 4.73 7.27 -10.89
CA SER A 90 6.02 7.89 -10.57
C SER A 90 6.83 8.16 -11.84
N LEU A 91 6.89 7.21 -12.78
CA LEU A 91 7.60 7.40 -14.05
C LEU A 91 6.95 8.49 -14.91
N LEU A 92 5.62 8.45 -15.06
CA LEU A 92 4.88 9.45 -15.83
C LEU A 92 5.09 10.86 -15.26
N MET A 93 5.04 11.00 -13.93
CA MET A 93 5.29 12.28 -13.27
C MET A 93 6.74 12.73 -13.42
N ALA A 94 7.71 11.84 -13.20
CA ALA A 94 9.13 12.17 -13.22
C ALA A 94 9.66 12.53 -14.61
N TYR A 95 9.17 11.86 -15.67
CA TYR A 95 9.77 12.00 -17.01
C TYR A 95 8.90 12.75 -18.01
N SER A 96 7.59 12.92 -17.74
CA SER A 96 6.68 13.59 -18.66
C SER A 96 6.02 14.82 -18.04
N VAL A 97 5.33 14.67 -16.92
CA VAL A 97 4.48 15.75 -16.37
C VAL A 97 5.29 16.83 -15.67
N LEU A 98 6.13 16.48 -14.70
CA LEU A 98 6.89 17.49 -13.95
C LEU A 98 7.91 18.25 -14.80
N PRO A 99 8.65 17.61 -15.74
CA PRO A 99 9.52 18.34 -16.66
C PRO A 99 8.77 19.32 -17.56
N THR A 100 7.59 18.96 -18.08
CA THR A 100 6.78 19.86 -18.93
C THR A 100 6.21 21.03 -18.17
N LEU A 101 6.03 20.89 -16.85
CA LEU A 101 5.67 21.97 -15.93
C LEU A 101 6.87 22.81 -15.47
N GLY A 102 8.08 22.54 -15.96
CA GLY A 102 9.30 23.27 -15.59
C GLY A 102 9.87 22.91 -14.21
N VAL A 103 9.36 21.84 -13.58
CA VAL A 103 9.83 21.40 -12.25
C VAL A 103 11.11 20.59 -12.41
N SER A 104 12.24 21.16 -11.99
CA SER A 104 13.56 20.51 -11.97
C SER A 104 14.01 20.13 -10.56
N LEU A 105 13.65 20.92 -9.56
CA LEU A 105 13.97 20.67 -8.15
C LEU A 105 13.04 19.59 -7.57
N PHE A 106 13.59 18.65 -6.79
CA PHE A 106 12.85 17.57 -6.12
C PHE A 106 11.91 16.75 -7.03
N ARG A 107 12.24 16.65 -8.31
CA ARG A 107 11.36 16.06 -9.32
C ARG A 107 11.03 14.60 -9.01
N LEU A 108 12.03 13.81 -8.65
CA LEU A 108 11.88 12.38 -8.39
C LEU A 108 11.07 12.14 -7.11
N GLU A 109 11.30 12.98 -6.10
CA GLU A 109 10.65 12.95 -4.80
C GLU A 109 9.17 13.30 -4.92
N ILE A 110 8.84 14.37 -5.65
CA ILE A 110 7.45 14.78 -5.92
C ILE A 110 6.75 13.70 -6.75
N ALA A 111 7.41 13.19 -7.80
CA ALA A 111 6.85 12.14 -8.63
C ALA A 111 6.53 10.87 -7.82
N HIS A 112 7.45 10.46 -6.95
CA HIS A 112 7.24 9.30 -6.09
C HIS A 112 6.13 9.54 -5.06
N ALA A 113 6.08 10.72 -4.45
CA ALA A 113 5.01 11.08 -3.51
C ALA A 113 3.63 10.98 -4.18
N VAL A 114 3.46 11.52 -5.39
CA VAL A 114 2.21 11.39 -6.16
C VAL A 114 1.93 9.94 -6.52
N GLY A 115 2.97 9.19 -6.90
CA GLY A 115 2.89 7.76 -7.15
C GLY A 115 2.37 6.96 -5.95
N ILE A 116 2.74 7.31 -4.72
CA ILE A 116 2.27 6.64 -3.51
C ILE A 116 0.80 6.97 -3.20
N VAL A 117 0.36 8.20 -3.46
CA VAL A 117 -0.99 8.67 -3.10
C VAL A 117 -2.08 7.99 -3.92
N ILE A 118 -1.88 7.82 -5.23
CA ILE A 118 -2.88 7.23 -6.14
C ILE A 118 -3.35 5.83 -5.68
N PRO A 119 -2.44 4.88 -5.39
CA PRO A 119 -2.80 3.55 -4.93
C PRO A 119 -3.55 3.49 -3.60
N VAL A 120 -3.44 4.51 -2.73
CA VAL A 120 -4.19 4.52 -1.46
C VAL A 120 -5.69 4.44 -1.72
N PHE A 121 -6.17 5.20 -2.71
CA PHE A 121 -7.58 5.24 -3.07
C PHE A 121 -8.02 4.01 -3.86
N THR A 122 -7.23 3.59 -4.84
CA THR A 122 -7.56 2.41 -5.67
C THR A 122 -7.49 1.12 -4.86
N SER A 123 -6.51 0.98 -3.96
CA SER A 123 -6.38 -0.18 -3.07
C SER A 123 -7.51 -0.24 -2.06
N PHE A 124 -7.96 0.90 -1.52
CA PHE A 124 -9.14 0.93 -0.65
C PHE A 124 -10.38 0.37 -1.36
N LEU A 125 -10.62 0.81 -2.61
CA LEU A 125 -11.72 0.29 -3.41
C LEU A 125 -11.53 -1.20 -3.73
N GLY A 126 -10.33 -1.61 -4.13
CA GLY A 126 -10.01 -3.00 -4.44
C GLY A 126 -10.24 -3.93 -3.25
N HIS A 127 -9.80 -3.55 -2.05
CA HIS A 127 -10.04 -4.34 -0.86
C HIS A 127 -11.51 -4.35 -0.44
N LYS A 128 -12.18 -3.20 -0.52
CA LYS A 128 -13.61 -3.07 -0.18
C LYS A 128 -14.51 -3.91 -1.08
N TYR A 129 -14.24 -3.96 -2.39
CA TYR A 129 -15.12 -4.62 -3.35
C TYR A 129 -14.70 -6.04 -3.72
N TRP A 130 -13.41 -6.37 -3.63
CA TRP A 130 -12.89 -7.67 -4.05
C TRP A 130 -12.35 -8.50 -2.88
N SER A 131 -11.37 -8.00 -2.12
CA SER A 131 -10.66 -8.81 -1.11
C SER A 131 -11.52 -9.22 0.09
N PHE A 132 -12.55 -8.44 0.42
CA PHE A 132 -13.35 -8.62 1.64
C PHE A 132 -14.86 -8.51 1.41
N ARG A 133 -15.31 -8.94 0.22
CA ARG A 133 -16.74 -9.17 -0.06
C ARG A 133 -17.28 -10.35 0.75
#